data_AF-L8GWH0-F1
#
_entry.id   AF-L8GWH0-F1
#
_cell.length_a   1.000
_cell.length_b   1.000
_cell.length_c   1.000
_cell.angle_alpha   90.00
_cell.angle_beta   90.00
_cell.angle_gamma   90.00
#
_symmetry.space_group_name_H-M   'P 1'
#
loop_
_entity.id
_entity.type
_entity.pdbx_description
1 polymer ?
#
loop_
_entity_poly.entity_id
_entity_poly.type
_entity_poly.pdbx_seq_one_letter_code
_entity_poly.pdbx_strand_id
1 'polypeptide(L)'
;MEAKAVVGEEAYWNGRWTKEPITVPANDLSVLRGFGCFDFLTTYQRRPYRTKEHVARLFHSAELLGLTVPATQDQVRINFY
;
A
#
# COMPACT_ATOMS: atom_id res chain seq x y z
N MET A 1 -25.46 -6.23 8.78
CA MET A 1 -24.59 -5.15 9.31
C MET A 1 -23.79 -4.64 8.12
N GLU A 2 -24.28 -3.60 7.45
CA GLU A 2 -23.59 -3.04 6.28
C GLU A 2 -22.52 -2.06 6.76
N ALA A 3 -21.25 -2.41 6.53
CA ALA A 3 -20.18 -1.44 6.60
C ALA A 3 -20.37 -0.48 5.40
N LYS A 4 -20.84 0.74 5.68
CA LYS A 4 -20.90 1.79 4.66
C LYS A 4 -19.47 2.16 4.26
N ALA A 5 -19.14 1.97 2.99
CA ALA A 5 -17.90 2.41 2.38
C ALA A 5 -17.70 3.92 2.62
N VAL A 6 -16.50 4.25 3.12
CA VAL A 6 -16.04 5.63 3.25
C VAL A 6 -15.68 6.13 1.85
N VAL A 7 -16.13 7.34 1.50
CA VAL A 7 -15.80 8.04 0.23
C VAL A 7 -14.30 7.95 -0.06
N GLY A 8 -13.88 7.22 -1.12
CA GLY A 8 -12.49 7.26 -1.63
C GLY A 8 -11.86 5.97 -2.18
N GLU A 9 -12.58 5.09 -2.88
CA GLU A 9 -12.03 3.83 -3.41
C GLU A 9 -11.25 4.01 -4.73
N GLU A 10 -10.22 4.86 -4.74
CA GLU A 10 -9.24 4.89 -5.82
C GLU A 10 -7.99 4.09 -5.41
N ALA A 11 -7.60 3.13 -6.24
CA ALA A 11 -6.41 2.31 -6.03
C ALA A 11 -5.41 2.51 -7.18
N TYR A 12 -4.12 2.41 -6.86
CA TYR A 12 -3.07 2.37 -7.87
C TYR A 12 -2.68 0.91 -8.16
N TRP A 13 -2.87 0.47 -9.39
CA TRP A 13 -2.62 -0.90 -9.82
C TRP A 13 -1.97 -0.92 -11.20
N ASN A 14 -0.84 -1.64 -11.34
CA ASN A 14 -0.11 -1.78 -12.61
C ASN A 14 0.13 -0.47 -13.37
N GLY A 15 0.57 0.58 -12.67
CA GLY A 15 0.91 1.86 -13.30
C GLY A 15 -0.24 2.86 -13.45
N ARG A 16 -1.46 2.53 -13.03
CA ARG A 16 -2.65 3.38 -13.22
C ARG A 16 -3.53 3.49 -11.99
N TRP A 17 -4.19 4.63 -11.84
CA TRP A 17 -5.29 4.81 -10.89
C TRP A 17 -6.58 4.18 -11.44
N THR A 18 -7.31 3.46 -10.60
CA THR A 18 -8.54 2.76 -10.98
C THR A 18 -9.55 2.75 -9.83
N LYS A 19 -10.83 2.73 -10.19
CA LYS A 19 -11.98 2.44 -9.31
C LYS A 19 -12.56 1.05 -9.58
N GLU A 20 -12.11 0.41 -10.66
CA GLU A 20 -12.51 -0.95 -11.01
C GLU A 20 -11.97 -1.95 -9.98
N PRO A 21 -12.69 -3.07 -9.74
CA PRO A 21 -12.20 -4.15 -8.89
C PRO A 21 -10.83 -4.65 -9.32
N ILE A 22 -9.91 -4.79 -8.35
CA ILE A 22 -8.59 -5.39 -8.54
C ILE A 22 -8.65 -6.84 -8.09
N THR A 23 -8.08 -7.74 -8.89
CA THR A 23 -7.96 -9.15 -8.56
C THR A 23 -6.49 -9.52 -8.37
N VAL A 24 -6.25 -10.44 -7.44
CA VAL A 24 -4.94 -11.09 -7.25
C VAL A 24 -5.07 -12.57 -7.61
N PRO A 25 -4.04 -13.19 -8.22
CA PRO A 25 -4.08 -14.62 -8.52
C PRO A 25 -4.25 -15.47 -7.24
N ALA A 26 -5.12 -16.48 -7.28
CA ALA A 26 -5.34 -17.35 -6.12
C ALA A 26 -4.09 -18.17 -5.73
N ASN A 27 -3.15 -18.34 -6.66
CA ASN A 27 -1.88 -19.02 -6.45
C ASN A 27 -0.73 -18.08 -6.02
N ASP A 28 -1.01 -16.81 -5.77
CA ASP A 28 -0.02 -15.87 -5.25
C ASP A 28 0.43 -16.29 -3.84
N LEU A 29 1.71 -16.09 -3.52
CA LEU A 29 2.28 -16.49 -2.23
C LEU A 29 1.71 -15.68 -1.05
N SER A 30 1.30 -14.44 -1.28
CA SER A 30 0.60 -13.61 -0.29
C SER A 30 -0.76 -14.22 0.09
N VAL A 31 -1.44 -14.86 -0.86
CA VAL A 31 -2.72 -15.54 -0.63
C VAL A 31 -2.50 -16.92 -0.03
N LEU A 32 -1.63 -17.73 -0.62
CA LEU A 32 -1.45 -19.13 -0.22
C LEU A 32 -0.71 -19.30 1.12
N ARG A 33 0.20 -18.38 1.45
CA ARG A 33 1.10 -18.52 2.61
C ARG A 33 1.20 -17.27 3.47
N GLY A 34 0.46 -16.21 3.16
CA GLY A 34 0.64 -14.92 3.83
C GLY A 34 2.02 -14.33 3.62
N PHE A 35 2.75 -14.74 2.57
CA PHE A 35 4.12 -14.30 2.33
C PHE A 35 4.10 -12.93 1.65
N GLY A 36 4.29 -11.89 2.46
CA GLY A 36 4.29 -10.50 2.03
C GLY A 36 4.30 -9.57 3.24
N CYS A 37 4.44 -8.27 2.99
CA CYS A 37 4.28 -7.23 3.99
C CYS A 37 3.49 -6.07 3.40
N PHE A 38 2.82 -5.31 4.27
CA PHE A 38 2.11 -4.08 3.91
C PHE A 38 2.24 -3.07 5.04
N ASP A 39 1.92 -1.81 4.75
CA ASP A 39 1.81 -0.75 5.75
C ASP A 39 0.53 0.04 5.49
N PHE A 40 0.01 0.70 6.52
CA PHE A 40 -1.14 1.59 6.44
C PHE A 40 -0.83 2.88 7.18
N LEU A 41 -1.31 4.00 6.66
CA LEU A 41 -1.20 5.29 7.32
C LEU A 41 -2.53 6.03 7.28
N THR A 42 -2.72 6.96 8.21
CA THR A 42 -3.93 7.77 8.29
C THR A 42 -3.62 9.20 7.87
N THR A 43 -4.63 9.88 7.33
CA THR A 43 -4.57 11.31 7.06
C THR A 43 -5.36 12.06 8.13
N TYR A 44 -4.81 13.18 8.62
CA TYR A 44 -5.53 14.14 9.46
C TYR A 44 -5.63 15.45 8.70
N GLN A 45 -6.83 16.01 8.59
CA GLN A 45 -7.06 17.25 7.83
C GLN A 45 -6.48 17.19 6.40
N ARG A 46 -6.65 16.04 5.72
CA ARG A 46 -6.13 15.77 4.37
C ARG A 46 -4.59 15.77 4.27
N ARG A 47 -3.87 15.69 5.38
CA ARG A 47 -2.41 15.55 5.43
C ARG A 47 -2.03 14.16 5.96
N PRO A 48 -1.23 13.37 5.24
CA PRO A 48 -0.80 12.07 5.72
C PRO A 48 0.12 12.23 6.94
N TYR A 49 -0.07 11.36 7.93
CA TYR A 49 0.70 11.40 9.17
C TYR A 49 1.92 10.49 9.06
N ARG A 50 3.11 11.02 9.37
CA ARG A 50 4.36 10.26 9.47
C ARG A 50 4.70 9.40 8.24
N THR A 51 4.43 9.92 7.04
CA THR A 51 4.62 9.15 5.78
C THR A 51 6.04 8.63 5.63
N LYS A 52 7.05 9.41 6.02
CA LYS A 52 8.46 8.99 5.94
C LYS A 52 8.71 7.74 6.78
N GLU A 53 8.19 7.71 8.00
CA GLU A 53 8.37 6.61 8.95
C GLU A 53 7.62 5.35 8.50
N HIS A 54 6.39 5.51 8.00
CA HIS A 54 5.61 4.40 7.44
C HIS A 54 6.28 3.80 6.20
N VAL A 55 6.74 4.63 5.25
CA VAL A 55 7.43 4.16 4.05
C VAL A 55 8.76 3.48 4.41
N ALA A 56 9.55 4.05 5.32
CA ALA A 56 10.78 3.43 5.78
C ALA A 56 10.53 2.06 6.43
N ARG A 57 9.47 1.93 7.24
CA ARG A 57 9.08 0.67 7.86
C ARG A 57 8.64 -0.37 6.85
N LEU A 58 7.88 0.01 5.80
CA LEU A 58 7.50 -0.89 4.72
C LEU A 58 8.72 -1.48 4.01
N PHE A 59 9.68 -0.63 3.64
CA PHE A 59 10.90 -1.06 2.94
C PHE A 59 11.78 -1.93 3.83
N HIS A 60 11.93 -1.58 5.10
CA HIS A 60 12.67 -2.40 6.04
C HIS A 60 12.00 -3.77 6.27
N SER A 61 10.67 -3.81 6.33
CA SER A 61 9.92 -5.08 6.44
C SER A 61 10.12 -5.96 5.21
N ALA A 62 10.11 -5.37 4.01
CA ALA A 62 10.39 -6.07 2.77
C ALA A 62 11.83 -6.63 2.75
N GLU A 63 12.81 -5.83 3.17
CA GLU A 63 14.21 -6.25 3.31
C GLU A 63 14.37 -7.45 4.25
N LEU A 64 13.76 -7.41 5.44
CA LEU A 64 13.78 -8.53 6.40
C LEU A 64 13.16 -9.81 5.85
N LEU A 65 12.17 -9.69 4.96
CA LEU A 65 11.53 -10.82 4.27
C LEU A 65 12.28 -11.27 3.01
N GLY A 66 13.36 -10.58 2.62
CA GLY A 66 14.07 -10.83 1.36
C GLY A 66 13.26 -10.46 0.11
N LEU A 67 12.28 -9.55 0.24
CA LEU A 67 11.45 -9.06 -0.85
C LEU A 67 12.08 -7.84 -1.52
N THR A 68 12.05 -7.81 -2.86
CA THR A 68 12.44 -6.62 -3.63
C THR A 68 11.22 -5.75 -3.90
N VAL A 69 11.26 -4.50 -3.47
CA VAL A 69 10.20 -3.52 -3.77
C VAL A 69 10.45 -2.93 -5.16
N PRO A 70 9.50 -2.97 -6.11
CA PRO A 70 9.69 -2.50 -7.49
C PRO A 70 9.62 -0.97 -7.64
N ALA A 71 9.68 -0.23 -6.54
CA ALA A 71 9.62 1.22 -6.49
C ALA A 71 10.59 1.75 -5.44
N THR A 72 11.02 3.00 -5.61
CA THR A 72 11.83 3.71 -4.61
C THR A 72 10.95 4.27 -3.49
N GLN A 73 11.54 4.56 -2.32
CA GLN A 73 10.81 5.19 -1.21
C GLN A 73 10.18 6.53 -1.63
N ASP A 74 10.86 7.29 -2.49
CA ASP A 74 10.36 8.58 -2.97
C ASP A 74 9.18 8.46 -3.93
N GLN A 75 9.09 7.39 -4.72
CA GLN A 75 7.93 7.12 -5.57
C GLN A 75 6.69 6.71 -4.77
N VAL A 76 6.89 6.05 -3.62
CA VAL A 76 5.80 5.59 -2.75
C VAL A 76 5.37 6.70 -1.78
N ARG A 77 6.30 7.57 -1.39
CA ARG A 77 6.03 8.68 -0.48
C ARG A 77 5.20 9.75 -1.18
N ILE A 78 4.13 10.18 -0.52
CA ILE A 78 3.34 11.32 -0.97
C ILE A 78 4.05 12.62 -0.56
N ASN A 79 4.49 13.42 -1.53
CA ASN A 79 5.03 14.75 -1.29
C ASN A 79 3.89 15.78 -1.34
N PHE A 80 3.63 16.45 -0.22
CA PHE A 80 2.79 17.65 -0.19
C PHE A 80 3.69 18.87 -0.01
N TYR A 81 3.49 19.89 -0.85
CA TYR A 81 4.06 21.24 -0.70
C TYR A 81 3.29 22.04 0.37
#